data_AF-A0A257AK55-F1
#
_entry.id   AF-A0A257AK55-F1
#
_cell.length_a   1.000
_cell.length_b   1.000
_cell.length_c   1.000
_cell.angle_alpha   90.00
_cell.angle_beta   90.00
_cell.angle_gamma   90.00
#
_symmetry.space_group_name_H-M   'P 1'
#
loop_
_entity.id
_entity.type
_entity.pdbx_description
1 polymer ?
#
loop_
_entity_poly.entity_id
_entity_poly.type
_entity_poly.pdbx_seq_one_letter_code
_entity_poly.pdbx_strand_id
1 'polypeptide(L)'
;VSYILFQGENGKMKGGVIIPSLHPGPFRNVGSSNLSYQISRKLEKLIGGVFLVFHGAATHRDDAPSSKEVVRLIRDLSRAVKKEKKFISRFPYPNQHRNLFNVTTFPTHNLSFSFISQLNSDAEDISHNVAEYLEEKIGTNLTLIDLHNNIGAEGKPITLGDTRVSVLEKIVPKTLNVQRARQVKVGMAKVRDTGITRKEGMGPDGVSVTLIDYGDLCVVLLLYDANNMIPELRETLERYVQRYLKENGGYRNVIPLVGTTDTHTVTAIGQGVTYHPLGNAVDHEKVLNATKRCLNKAISNLGKSKYAVNRIYTYVKVLGENYNILKNVVVHGVSSYKSFMKFIVPTVLFLNLLLLSMFSL
;
A
#
# COMPACT_ATOMS: atom_id res chain seq x y z
N VAL A 1 11.65 7.16 -4.26
CA VAL A 1 11.33 5.73 -3.98
C VAL A 1 12.37 5.19 -3.01
N SER A 2 11.91 4.65 -1.88
CA SER A 2 12.78 4.04 -0.87
C SER A 2 12.63 2.52 -0.89
N TYR A 3 13.65 1.78 -0.47
CA TYR A 3 13.55 0.33 -0.40
C TYR A 3 14.42 -0.30 0.68
N ILE A 4 13.98 -1.48 1.12
CA ILE A 4 14.75 -2.44 1.92
C ILE A 4 14.89 -3.71 1.08
N LEU A 5 16.11 -4.15 0.80
CA LEU A 5 16.39 -5.41 0.11
C LEU A 5 16.89 -6.45 1.10
N PHE A 6 16.51 -7.71 0.90
CA PHE A 6 16.99 -8.83 1.70
C PHE A 6 17.72 -9.86 0.83
N GLN A 7 18.87 -10.29 1.31
CA GLN A 7 19.72 -11.28 0.65
C GLN A 7 20.04 -12.40 1.65
N GLY A 8 19.89 -13.66 1.24
CA GLY A 8 20.34 -14.79 2.06
C GLY A 8 21.86 -14.81 2.21
N GLU A 9 22.38 -15.48 3.23
CA GLU A 9 23.84 -15.63 3.39
C GLU A 9 24.53 -16.31 2.21
N ASN A 10 23.79 -17.12 1.44
CA ASN A 10 24.25 -17.74 0.20
C ASN A 10 24.33 -16.78 -1.00
N GLY A 11 24.11 -15.48 -0.80
CA GLY A 11 24.15 -14.44 -1.85
C GLY A 11 22.91 -14.38 -2.75
N LYS A 12 21.94 -15.29 -2.61
CA LYS A 12 20.69 -15.24 -3.37
C LYS A 12 19.76 -14.18 -2.79
N MET A 13 19.17 -13.38 -3.68
CA MET A 13 18.16 -12.38 -3.28
C MET A 13 16.90 -13.08 -2.78
N LYS A 14 16.41 -12.67 -1.61
CA LYS A 14 15.11 -13.09 -1.09
C LYS A 14 13.98 -12.19 -1.60
N GLY A 15 14.31 -10.92 -1.87
CA GLY A 15 13.36 -9.93 -2.36
C GLY A 15 13.54 -8.59 -1.66
N GLY A 16 12.46 -7.83 -1.51
CA GLY A 16 12.51 -6.55 -0.81
C GLY A 16 11.16 -5.90 -0.55
N VAL A 17 11.20 -4.83 0.23
CA VAL A 17 10.11 -3.92 0.52
C VAL A 17 10.37 -2.62 -0.23
N ILE A 18 9.44 -2.21 -1.07
CA ILE A 18 9.53 -1.01 -1.90
C ILE A 18 8.48 -0.02 -1.44
N ILE A 19 8.87 1.26 -1.34
CA ILE A 19 8.01 2.35 -0.91
C ILE A 19 8.11 3.47 -1.95
N PRO A 20 7.25 3.48 -2.99
CA PRO A 20 7.12 4.61 -3.88
C PRO A 20 6.36 5.74 -3.17
N SER A 21 6.85 6.97 -3.34
CA SER A 21 6.11 8.19 -2.99
C SER A 21 5.35 8.67 -4.23
N LEU A 22 4.47 7.81 -4.73
CA LEU A 22 3.65 8.04 -5.91
C LEU A 22 2.31 7.35 -5.69
N HIS A 23 1.22 8.09 -5.82
CA HIS A 23 -0.11 7.57 -5.54
C HIS A 23 -0.63 6.69 -6.70
N PRO A 24 -1.33 5.59 -6.43
CA PRO A 24 -2.04 4.83 -7.46
C PRO A 24 -3.19 5.64 -8.10
N GLY A 25 -3.06 5.93 -9.39
CA GLY A 25 -4.04 6.75 -10.12
C GLY A 25 -5.46 6.18 -10.11
N PRO A 26 -6.50 7.00 -10.29
CA PRO A 26 -7.90 6.61 -10.08
C PRO A 26 -8.47 5.76 -11.22
N PHE A 27 -7.78 5.71 -12.36
CA PHE A 27 -8.30 5.13 -13.58
C PHE A 27 -7.78 3.71 -13.81
N ARG A 28 -8.33 2.70 -13.13
CA ARG A 28 -8.18 1.24 -13.40
C ARG A 28 -6.88 0.72 -14.03
N ASN A 29 -6.69 0.90 -15.34
CA ASN A 29 -5.53 0.43 -16.12
C ASN A 29 -4.66 1.56 -16.71
N VAL A 30 -5.03 2.81 -16.47
CA VAL A 30 -4.37 4.03 -16.95
C VAL A 30 -3.55 4.62 -15.79
N GLY A 31 -2.38 5.16 -16.13
CA GLY A 31 -1.51 5.83 -15.15
C GLY A 31 -0.94 4.86 -14.11
N SER A 32 -0.92 5.30 -12.85
CA SER A 32 -0.38 4.57 -11.69
C SER A 32 -1.36 3.63 -10.98
N SER A 33 -2.58 3.45 -11.48
CA SER A 33 -3.64 2.62 -10.85
C SER A 33 -3.21 1.20 -10.43
N ASN A 34 -2.30 0.59 -11.19
CA ASN A 34 -1.74 -0.74 -10.92
C ASN A 34 -0.22 -0.68 -10.62
N LEU A 35 0.25 0.40 -9.98
CA LEU A 35 1.66 0.69 -9.74
C LEU A 35 2.35 -0.40 -8.92
N SER A 36 1.73 -0.84 -7.82
CA SER A 36 2.23 -1.87 -6.90
C SER A 36 2.58 -3.17 -7.64
N TYR A 37 1.61 -3.71 -8.38
CA TYR A 37 1.76 -4.92 -9.19
C TYR A 37 2.80 -4.76 -10.30
N GLN A 38 2.82 -3.61 -10.99
CA GLN A 38 3.80 -3.37 -12.06
C GLN A 38 5.24 -3.35 -11.52
N ILE A 39 5.47 -2.67 -10.39
CA ILE A 39 6.76 -2.65 -9.71
C ILE A 39 7.15 -4.07 -9.27
N SER A 40 6.26 -4.76 -8.54
CA SER A 40 6.57 -6.07 -7.96
C SER A 40 6.88 -7.09 -9.06
N ARG A 41 6.03 -7.20 -10.09
CA ARG A 41 6.25 -8.11 -11.22
C ARG A 41 7.55 -7.83 -11.96
N LYS A 42 7.91 -6.57 -12.16
CA LYS A 42 9.16 -6.22 -12.84
C LYS A 42 10.38 -6.62 -12.02
N LEU A 43 10.38 -6.32 -10.73
CA LEU A 43 11.50 -6.63 -9.84
C LEU A 43 11.64 -8.14 -9.61
N GLU A 44 10.53 -8.86 -9.42
CA GLU A 44 10.52 -10.33 -9.31
C GLU A 44 11.12 -10.99 -10.57
N LYS A 45 10.72 -10.53 -11.76
CA LYS A 45 11.28 -11.03 -13.04
C LYS A 45 12.77 -10.71 -13.20
N LEU A 46 13.22 -9.55 -12.71
CA LEU A 46 14.57 -9.06 -12.92
C LEU A 46 15.58 -9.65 -11.93
N ILE A 47 15.19 -9.76 -10.66
CA ILE A 47 16.09 -10.04 -9.54
C ILE A 47 15.83 -11.43 -8.93
N GLY A 48 14.61 -11.97 -9.12
CA GLY A 48 14.12 -13.09 -8.32
C GLY A 48 13.76 -12.68 -6.90
N GLY A 49 13.07 -13.58 -6.19
CA GLY A 49 12.56 -13.31 -4.84
C GLY A 49 11.16 -12.69 -4.82
N VAL A 50 10.76 -12.15 -3.67
CA VAL A 50 9.42 -11.62 -3.40
C VAL A 50 9.48 -10.13 -3.09
N PHE A 51 8.71 -9.32 -3.82
CA PHE A 51 8.70 -7.87 -3.60
C PHE A 51 7.34 -7.38 -3.08
N LEU A 52 7.36 -6.72 -1.92
CA LEU A 52 6.21 -6.05 -1.32
C LEU A 52 6.30 -4.57 -1.68
N VAL A 53 5.22 -3.98 -2.19
CA VAL A 53 5.18 -2.56 -2.56
C VAL A 53 4.16 -1.86 -1.69
N PHE A 54 4.60 -1.29 -0.57
CA PHE A 54 3.72 -0.59 0.36
C PHE A 54 3.36 0.79 -0.17
N HIS A 55 2.20 1.30 0.25
CA HIS A 55 1.83 2.69 0.02
C HIS A 55 2.75 3.62 0.83
N GLY A 56 3.50 4.48 0.14
CA GLY A 56 4.26 5.55 0.78
C GLY A 56 3.38 6.78 0.96
N ALA A 57 3.80 7.73 1.80
CA ALA A 57 3.08 9.00 1.94
C ALA A 57 2.91 9.71 0.57
N ALA A 58 1.68 9.70 0.07
CA ALA A 58 1.23 10.24 -1.19
C ALA A 58 -0.31 10.41 -1.13
N THR A 59 -0.87 11.32 -1.90
CA THR A 59 -2.33 11.50 -2.09
C THR A 59 -2.66 11.50 -3.57
N HIS A 60 -3.94 11.58 -3.94
CA HIS A 60 -4.34 11.73 -5.35
C HIS A 60 -3.68 12.90 -6.13
N ARG A 61 -3.11 13.90 -5.44
CA ARG A 61 -2.27 14.93 -6.10
C ARG A 61 -1.02 14.35 -6.76
N ASP A 62 -0.54 13.23 -6.23
CA ASP A 62 0.67 12.54 -6.65
C ASP A 62 0.40 11.47 -7.70
N ASP A 63 -0.81 11.45 -8.28
CA ASP A 63 -1.16 10.52 -9.35
C ASP A 63 -0.36 10.82 -10.62
N ALA A 64 0.25 9.78 -11.19
CA ALA A 64 0.89 9.89 -12.50
C ALA A 64 -0.18 9.94 -13.60
N PRO A 65 -0.21 10.99 -14.45
CA PRO A 65 -1.22 11.13 -15.50
C PRO A 65 -1.04 10.14 -16.65
N SER A 66 0.12 9.46 -16.75
CA SER A 66 0.40 8.51 -17.82
C SER A 66 1.26 7.34 -17.38
N SER A 67 1.07 6.19 -18.02
CA SER A 67 1.87 4.98 -17.77
C SER A 67 3.34 5.14 -18.16
N LYS A 68 3.69 6.13 -19.00
CA LYS A 68 5.10 6.42 -19.38
C LYS A 68 5.93 6.85 -18.16
N GLU A 69 5.34 7.64 -17.27
CA GLU A 69 5.99 8.07 -16.03
C GLU A 69 6.25 6.88 -15.09
N VAL A 70 5.27 5.97 -14.98
CA VAL A 70 5.39 4.73 -14.21
C VAL A 70 6.51 3.83 -14.78
N VAL A 71 6.58 3.67 -16.10
CA VAL A 71 7.65 2.90 -16.77
C VAL A 71 9.03 3.52 -16.49
N ARG A 72 9.14 4.85 -16.51
CA ARG A 72 10.40 5.55 -16.18
C ARG A 72 10.82 5.27 -14.73
N LEU A 73 9.90 5.42 -13.78
CA LEU A 73 10.15 5.13 -12.35
C LEU A 73 10.61 3.68 -12.18
N ILE A 74 9.89 2.72 -12.75
CA ILE A 74 10.20 1.29 -12.65
C ILE A 74 11.58 0.99 -13.23
N ARG A 75 11.94 1.61 -14.36
CA ARG A 75 13.25 1.44 -15.00
C ARG A 75 14.36 1.98 -14.10
N ASP A 76 14.22 3.17 -13.54
CA ASP A 76 15.24 3.78 -12.70
C ASP A 76 15.40 2.99 -11.37
N LEU A 77 14.28 2.56 -10.76
CA LEU A 77 14.25 1.65 -9.62
C LEU A 77 14.95 0.31 -9.92
N SER A 78 14.63 -0.30 -11.05
CA SER A 78 15.23 -1.56 -11.48
C SER A 78 16.75 -1.46 -11.59
N ARG A 79 17.28 -0.34 -12.12
CA ARG A 79 18.73 -0.12 -12.21
C ARG A 79 19.35 0.02 -10.83
N ALA A 80 18.71 0.76 -9.92
CA ALA A 80 19.19 0.97 -8.57
C ALA A 80 19.27 -0.36 -7.79
N VAL A 81 18.16 -1.12 -7.76
CA VAL A 81 18.10 -2.43 -7.09
C VAL A 81 19.14 -3.40 -7.65
N LYS A 82 19.35 -3.44 -8.98
CA LYS A 82 20.36 -4.32 -9.59
C LYS A 82 21.80 -3.94 -9.22
N LYS A 83 22.06 -2.64 -9.05
CA LYS A 83 23.37 -2.09 -8.68
C LYS A 83 23.68 -2.23 -7.20
N GLU A 84 22.69 -2.50 -6.34
CA GLU A 84 22.93 -2.66 -4.91
C GLU A 84 23.79 -3.91 -4.63
N LYS A 85 24.87 -3.72 -3.87
CA LYS A 85 25.85 -4.75 -3.51
C LYS A 85 26.26 -4.69 -2.04
N LYS A 86 25.93 -3.61 -1.33
CA LYS A 86 26.35 -3.40 0.05
C LYS A 86 25.25 -3.87 1.00
N PHE A 87 25.38 -5.12 1.44
CA PHE A 87 24.46 -5.72 2.39
C PHE A 87 25.06 -5.81 3.80
N ILE A 88 24.30 -5.37 4.79
CA ILE A 88 24.66 -5.35 6.21
C ILE A 88 24.04 -6.56 6.90
N SER A 89 24.81 -7.22 7.78
CA SER A 89 24.40 -8.45 8.45
C SER A 89 23.54 -8.25 9.69
N ARG A 90 23.62 -7.09 10.35
CA ARG A 90 22.88 -6.80 11.59
C ARG A 90 21.75 -5.82 11.32
N PHE A 91 20.51 -6.31 11.34
CA PHE A 91 19.32 -5.49 11.15
C PHE A 91 18.86 -4.89 12.50
N PRO A 92 18.58 -3.58 12.58
CA PRO A 92 18.07 -2.94 13.80
C PRO A 92 16.74 -3.53 14.25
N TYR A 93 16.51 -3.62 15.55
CA TYR A 93 15.17 -3.90 16.08
C TYR A 93 14.24 -2.73 15.79
N PRO A 94 12.95 -2.98 15.51
CA PRO A 94 12.00 -1.89 15.40
C PRO A 94 11.65 -1.33 16.79
N ASN A 95 11.32 -0.05 16.84
CA ASN A 95 10.69 0.56 18.01
C ASN A 95 9.22 0.86 17.72
N GLN A 96 8.37 0.78 18.74
CA GLN A 96 6.94 1.06 18.61
C GLN A 96 6.50 2.19 19.54
N HIS A 97 5.58 3.02 19.06
CA HIS A 97 4.85 3.96 19.90
C HIS A 97 3.40 4.01 19.44
N ARG A 98 2.47 3.82 20.38
CA ARG A 98 1.02 3.86 20.12
C ARG A 98 0.39 5.11 20.73
N ASN A 99 -0.35 5.84 19.93
CA ASN A 99 -1.23 6.95 20.32
C ASN A 99 -2.45 6.92 19.38
N LEU A 100 -2.80 8.03 18.71
CA LEU A 100 -3.75 8.07 17.60
C LEU A 100 -3.27 7.24 16.39
N PHE A 101 -1.96 7.02 16.30
CA PHE A 101 -1.32 6.12 15.35
C PHE A 101 -0.56 5.03 16.10
N ASN A 102 -0.48 3.84 15.50
CA ASN A 102 0.54 2.86 15.85
C ASN A 102 1.74 3.04 14.91
N VAL A 103 2.84 3.54 15.44
CA VAL A 103 4.07 3.80 14.67
C VAL A 103 5.08 2.71 15.00
N THR A 104 5.54 2.00 13.97
CA THR A 104 6.63 1.03 14.08
C THR A 104 7.76 1.43 13.16
N THR A 105 8.93 1.73 13.73
CA THR A 105 10.05 2.29 12.98
C THR A 105 11.22 1.35 12.99
N PHE A 106 11.81 1.10 11.83
CA PHE A 106 13.12 0.46 11.68
C PHE A 106 14.19 1.55 11.50
N PRO A 107 14.93 1.92 12.56
CA PRO A 107 15.91 2.99 12.50
C PRO A 107 17.22 2.44 11.90
N THR A 108 17.32 2.40 10.58
CA THR A 108 18.57 1.95 9.93
C THR A 108 19.55 3.09 9.76
N HIS A 109 20.84 2.76 9.69
CA HIS A 109 21.97 3.70 9.72
C HIS A 109 21.85 4.96 8.84
N ASN A 110 21.31 4.85 7.61
CA ASN A 110 21.23 5.97 6.67
C ASN A 110 19.80 6.37 6.27
N LEU A 111 18.81 5.56 6.65
CA LEU A 111 17.41 5.74 6.24
C LEU A 111 16.48 4.98 7.17
N SER A 112 15.65 5.69 7.91
CA SER A 112 14.65 5.08 8.79
C SER A 112 13.35 4.81 8.03
N PHE A 113 12.67 3.72 8.39
CA PHE A 113 11.38 3.34 7.79
C PHE A 113 10.32 3.28 8.87
N SER A 114 9.37 4.21 8.86
CA SER A 114 8.30 4.31 9.85
C SER A 114 6.97 3.88 9.25
N PHE A 115 6.50 2.71 9.67
CA PHE A 115 5.19 2.18 9.31
C PHE A 115 4.13 2.76 10.24
N ILE A 116 3.12 3.41 9.65
CA ILE A 116 2.07 4.14 10.35
C ILE A 116 0.75 3.41 10.12
N SER A 117 0.17 2.86 11.18
CA SER A 117 -1.22 2.40 11.19
C SER A 117 -2.08 3.47 11.86
N GLN A 118 -3.13 3.89 11.18
CA GLN A 118 -4.14 4.78 11.76
C GLN A 118 -5.10 3.96 12.64
N LEU A 119 -5.62 4.53 13.72
CA LEU A 119 -6.43 3.77 14.69
C LEU A 119 -7.87 4.28 14.86
N ASN A 120 -8.22 5.44 14.28
CA ASN A 120 -9.51 6.12 14.50
C ASN A 120 -10.39 6.21 13.26
N SER A 121 -9.96 5.63 12.15
CA SER A 121 -10.73 5.54 10.89
C SER A 121 -11.09 6.88 10.26
N ASP A 122 -10.40 7.95 10.65
CA ASP A 122 -10.68 9.33 10.28
C ASP A 122 -9.71 9.86 9.21
N ALA A 123 -8.70 9.10 8.83
CA ALA A 123 -7.82 9.45 7.73
C ALA A 123 -7.84 8.43 6.59
N GLU A 124 -7.60 8.98 5.40
CA GLU A 124 -7.48 8.24 4.14
C GLU A 124 -5.98 8.04 3.91
N ASP A 125 -5.31 9.05 3.34
CA ASP A 125 -3.87 9.00 3.07
C ASP A 125 -3.05 9.95 3.95
N ILE A 126 -1.75 9.68 4.09
CA ILE A 126 -0.75 10.67 4.55
C ILE A 126 -0.11 11.35 3.34
N SER A 127 -0.21 12.67 3.25
CA SER A 127 0.35 13.40 2.09
C SER A 127 1.87 13.43 2.03
N HIS A 128 2.41 13.53 0.80
CA HIS A 128 3.85 13.61 0.56
C HIS A 128 4.52 14.77 1.33
N ASN A 129 3.89 15.95 1.32
CA ASN A 129 4.39 17.15 1.99
C ASN A 129 4.49 16.96 3.52
N VAL A 130 3.64 16.13 4.13
CA VAL A 130 3.74 15.79 5.56
C VAL A 130 4.98 14.95 5.82
N ALA A 131 5.30 14.01 4.93
CA ALA A 131 6.52 13.20 5.04
C ALA A 131 7.79 14.05 4.87
N GLU A 132 7.83 14.94 3.87
CA GLU A 132 8.95 15.88 3.67
C GLU A 132 9.14 16.79 4.90
N TYR A 133 8.05 17.39 5.38
CA TYR A 133 8.07 18.24 6.56
C TYR A 133 8.56 17.49 7.81
N LEU A 134 8.10 16.26 8.05
CA LEU A 134 8.55 15.46 9.19
C LEU A 134 10.02 15.07 9.06
N GLU A 135 10.48 14.67 7.87
CA GLU A 135 11.89 14.38 7.61
C GLU A 135 12.79 15.59 7.89
N GLU A 136 12.42 16.77 7.40
CA GLU A 136 13.13 18.03 7.63
C GLU A 136 13.11 18.42 9.11
N LYS A 137 11.93 18.44 9.73
CA LYS A 137 11.73 18.87 11.11
C LYS A 137 12.49 18.00 12.11
N ILE A 138 12.57 16.70 11.84
CA ILE A 138 13.27 15.73 12.69
C ILE A 138 14.78 15.74 12.39
N GLY A 139 15.19 16.15 11.19
CA GLY A 139 16.59 16.20 10.78
C GLY A 139 17.19 14.80 10.58
N THR A 140 16.38 13.82 10.17
CA THR A 140 16.82 12.44 9.94
C THR A 140 16.18 11.89 8.67
N ASN A 141 16.98 11.24 7.82
CA ASN A 141 16.47 10.56 6.63
C ASN A 141 15.40 9.54 7.01
N LEU A 142 14.16 9.79 6.59
CA LEU A 142 12.95 9.14 7.07
C LEU A 142 12.00 8.86 5.92
N THR A 143 11.62 7.60 5.76
CA THR A 143 10.52 7.19 4.89
C THR A 143 9.30 6.92 5.75
N LEU A 144 8.21 7.66 5.53
CA LEU A 144 6.90 7.31 6.06
C LEU A 144 6.20 6.32 5.14
N ILE A 145 5.67 5.26 5.74
CA ILE A 145 4.86 4.24 5.09
C ILE A 145 3.48 4.30 5.73
N ASP A 146 2.48 4.65 4.95
CA ASP A 146 1.10 4.57 5.38
C ASP A 146 0.62 3.14 5.12
N LEU A 147 0.22 2.43 6.18
CA LEU A 147 -0.27 1.06 6.05
C LEU A 147 -1.63 1.01 5.36
N HIS A 148 -2.36 2.13 5.29
CA HIS A 148 -3.60 2.25 4.54
C HIS A 148 -4.58 1.10 4.81
N ASN A 149 -4.85 0.88 6.09
CA ASN A 149 -5.45 -0.35 6.60
C ASN A 149 -6.64 -0.11 7.54
N ASN A 150 -7.17 1.10 7.56
CA ASN A 150 -8.10 1.51 8.60
C ASN A 150 -9.01 2.65 8.10
N ILE A 151 -9.75 2.43 7.00
CA ILE A 151 -10.68 3.44 6.48
C ILE A 151 -12.01 3.43 7.24
N GLY A 152 -12.55 4.63 7.48
CA GLY A 152 -13.93 4.84 7.91
C GLY A 152 -14.73 5.65 6.89
N ALA A 153 -16.04 5.79 7.11
CA ALA A 153 -16.93 6.48 6.18
C ALA A 153 -16.58 7.96 5.93
N GLU A 154 -15.87 8.61 6.87
CA GLU A 154 -15.52 10.03 6.83
C GLU A 154 -14.01 10.30 6.75
N GLY A 155 -13.21 9.31 6.32
CA GLY A 155 -11.77 9.44 6.21
C GLY A 155 -11.36 10.65 5.36
N LYS A 156 -10.40 11.45 5.84
CA LYS A 156 -9.81 12.58 5.10
C LYS A 156 -8.29 12.49 5.06
N PRO A 157 -7.65 12.87 3.94
CA PRO A 157 -6.20 12.87 3.86
C PRO A 157 -5.56 13.79 4.91
N ILE A 158 -4.43 13.37 5.47
CA ILE A 158 -3.61 14.14 6.41
C ILE A 158 -2.67 15.03 5.59
N THR A 159 -2.98 16.32 5.58
CA THR A 159 -2.18 17.36 4.92
C THR A 159 -1.53 18.28 5.94
N LEU A 160 -0.55 19.10 5.51
CA LEU A 160 0.03 20.13 6.37
C LEU A 160 -1.08 21.04 6.93
N GLY A 161 -0.98 21.39 8.21
CA GLY A 161 -2.00 22.15 8.95
C GLY A 161 -3.03 21.28 9.70
N ASP A 162 -3.09 19.98 9.43
CA ASP A 162 -3.93 19.05 10.18
C ASP A 162 -3.34 18.79 11.58
N THR A 163 -4.18 18.78 12.62
CA THR A 163 -3.76 18.56 14.02
C THR A 163 -3.10 17.19 14.24
N ARG A 164 -3.42 16.21 13.38
CA ARG A 164 -2.82 14.87 13.37
C ARG A 164 -1.34 14.90 12.99
N VAL A 165 -0.90 15.90 12.22
CA VAL A 165 0.53 16.11 11.90
C VAL A 165 1.32 16.36 13.18
N SER A 166 0.82 17.21 14.08
CA SER A 166 1.47 17.46 15.37
C SER A 166 1.57 16.23 16.27
N VAL A 167 0.72 15.23 16.05
CA VAL A 167 0.81 13.93 16.75
C VAL A 167 1.97 13.12 16.17
N LEU A 168 2.05 13.02 14.84
CA LEU A 168 3.17 12.36 14.14
C LEU A 168 4.52 13.00 14.49
N GLU A 169 4.60 14.33 14.51
CA GLU A 169 5.77 15.10 14.95
C GLU A 169 6.27 14.69 16.33
N LYS A 170 5.36 14.37 17.26
CA LYS A 170 5.70 14.00 18.64
C LYS A 170 6.07 12.53 18.79
N ILE A 171 5.46 11.63 18.02
CA ILE A 171 5.61 10.18 18.20
C ILE A 171 6.71 9.57 17.33
N VAL A 172 6.90 10.05 16.09
CA VAL A 172 7.91 9.48 15.18
C VAL A 172 9.32 9.60 15.78
N PRO A 173 9.77 10.76 16.32
CA PRO A 173 11.09 10.87 16.93
C PRO A 173 11.36 9.88 18.05
N LYS A 174 10.34 9.55 18.85
CA LYS A 174 10.44 8.60 19.96
C LYS A 174 10.77 7.17 19.50
N THR A 175 10.62 6.88 18.21
CA THR A 175 10.86 5.56 17.62
C THR A 175 12.15 5.47 16.80
N LEU A 176 12.90 6.56 16.64
CA LEU A 176 14.09 6.61 15.78
C LEU A 176 15.40 6.16 16.45
N ASN A 177 15.40 5.96 17.77
CA ASN A 177 16.62 5.59 18.47
C ASN A 177 17.02 4.14 18.19
N VAL A 178 18.25 3.92 17.70
CA VAL A 178 18.80 2.57 17.53
C VAL A 178 19.21 2.02 18.89
N GLN A 179 18.40 1.14 19.45
CA GLN A 179 18.74 0.50 20.73
C GLN A 179 19.64 -0.72 20.55
N ARG A 180 19.29 -1.60 19.61
CA ARG A 180 20.00 -2.85 19.33
C ARG A 180 19.81 -3.29 17.89
N ALA A 181 20.80 -4.02 17.36
CA ALA A 181 20.76 -4.66 16.05
C ALA A 181 21.37 -6.05 16.12
N ARG A 182 20.87 -7.01 15.34
CA ARG A 182 21.40 -8.39 15.30
C ARG A 182 21.23 -9.03 13.94
N GLN A 183 21.89 -10.17 13.75
CA GLN A 183 21.59 -11.02 12.60
C GLN A 183 20.16 -11.57 12.70
N VAL A 184 19.41 -11.43 11.62
CA VAL A 184 18.01 -11.86 11.49
C VAL A 184 17.89 -13.01 10.51
N LYS A 185 16.85 -13.83 10.68
CA LYS A 185 16.33 -14.69 9.61
C LYS A 185 15.19 -13.96 8.92
N VAL A 186 15.16 -14.01 7.59
CA VAL A 186 14.08 -13.41 6.80
C VAL A 186 13.40 -14.49 5.97
N GLY A 187 12.08 -14.54 6.02
CA GLY A 187 11.24 -15.44 5.22
C GLY A 187 10.27 -14.60 4.41
N MET A 188 10.20 -14.80 3.10
CA MET A 188 9.31 -14.01 2.24
C MET A 188 8.45 -14.94 1.38
N ALA A 189 7.20 -14.55 1.17
CA ALA A 189 6.27 -15.27 0.31
C ALA A 189 5.21 -14.34 -0.29
N LYS A 190 4.65 -14.77 -1.42
CA LYS A 190 3.52 -14.14 -2.07
C LYS A 190 2.57 -15.20 -2.63
N VAL A 191 1.27 -14.96 -2.50
CA VAL A 191 0.18 -15.79 -2.99
C VAL A 191 -0.76 -14.92 -3.83
N ARG A 192 -0.68 -15.05 -5.15
CA ARG A 192 -1.58 -14.36 -6.09
C ARG A 192 -2.90 -15.10 -6.27
N ASP A 193 -2.85 -16.42 -6.23
CA ASP A 193 -4.05 -17.27 -6.25
C ASP A 193 -4.65 -17.35 -4.84
N THR A 194 -5.36 -16.29 -4.49
CA THR A 194 -5.99 -16.13 -3.17
C THR A 194 -7.33 -16.86 -3.10
N GLY A 195 -8.00 -17.10 -4.24
CA GLY A 195 -9.40 -17.49 -4.30
C GLY A 195 -10.38 -16.34 -4.04
N ILE A 196 -9.86 -15.09 -3.95
CA ILE A 196 -10.62 -13.87 -3.75
C ILE A 196 -10.61 -13.08 -5.06
N THR A 197 -11.79 -12.73 -5.54
CA THR A 197 -11.95 -12.01 -6.80
C THR A 197 -11.68 -10.52 -6.65
N ARG A 198 -11.52 -9.82 -7.77
CA ARG A 198 -11.45 -8.35 -7.79
C ARG A 198 -12.72 -7.70 -7.24
N LYS A 199 -13.90 -8.28 -7.50
CA LYS A 199 -15.20 -7.82 -6.98
C LYS A 199 -15.26 -7.91 -5.46
N GLU A 200 -14.56 -8.88 -4.87
CA GLU A 200 -14.42 -9.05 -3.42
C GLU A 200 -13.30 -8.16 -2.83
N GLY A 201 -12.61 -7.36 -3.65
CA GLY A 201 -11.62 -6.38 -3.19
C GLY A 201 -10.15 -6.81 -3.30
N MET A 202 -9.84 -7.90 -4.00
CA MET A 202 -8.46 -8.39 -4.16
C MET A 202 -7.87 -8.09 -5.55
N GLY A 203 -6.76 -7.37 -5.56
CA GLY A 203 -5.96 -7.04 -6.72
C GLY A 203 -5.10 -8.21 -7.21
N PRO A 204 -4.48 -8.07 -8.39
CA PRO A 204 -3.75 -9.15 -9.05
C PRO A 204 -2.46 -9.58 -8.33
N ASP A 205 -1.92 -8.80 -7.39
CA ASP A 205 -0.71 -9.16 -6.64
C ASP A 205 -0.98 -9.98 -5.37
N GLY A 206 -2.26 -10.11 -4.99
CA GLY A 206 -2.72 -10.99 -3.91
C GLY A 206 -2.16 -10.63 -2.53
N VAL A 207 -1.73 -11.64 -1.77
CA VAL A 207 -1.22 -11.48 -0.40
C VAL A 207 0.28 -11.72 -0.35
N SER A 208 1.01 -10.89 0.38
CA SER A 208 2.46 -11.00 0.54
C SER A 208 2.88 -10.89 1.99
N VAL A 209 3.91 -11.65 2.37
CA VAL A 209 4.46 -11.66 3.73
C VAL A 209 5.97 -11.52 3.70
N THR A 210 6.50 -10.70 4.59
CA THR A 210 7.90 -10.73 5.05
C THR A 210 7.92 -11.01 6.55
N LEU A 211 8.50 -12.14 6.95
CA LEU A 211 8.83 -12.47 8.33
C LEU A 211 10.26 -12.02 8.61
N ILE A 212 10.45 -11.21 9.64
CA ILE A 212 11.76 -10.77 10.12
C ILE A 212 11.93 -11.31 11.53
N ASP A 213 12.71 -12.37 11.64
CA ASP A 213 12.91 -13.15 12.84
C ASP A 213 14.22 -12.74 13.53
N TYR A 214 14.07 -12.10 14.68
CA TYR A 214 15.12 -11.69 15.60
C TYR A 214 15.39 -12.75 16.69
N GLY A 215 14.75 -13.91 16.66
CA GLY A 215 14.84 -14.97 17.67
C GLY A 215 13.91 -14.77 18.86
N ASP A 216 13.97 -13.60 19.51
CA ASP A 216 13.08 -13.21 20.63
C ASP A 216 11.81 -12.47 20.17
N LEU A 217 11.80 -12.03 18.92
CA LEU A 217 10.75 -11.24 18.29
C LEU A 217 10.63 -11.63 16.81
N CYS A 218 9.39 -11.80 16.34
CA CYS A 218 9.10 -11.85 14.90
C CYS A 218 8.31 -10.60 14.49
N VAL A 219 8.81 -9.87 13.50
CA VAL A 219 8.06 -8.77 12.86
C VAL A 219 7.51 -9.27 11.55
N VAL A 220 6.22 -9.02 11.30
CA VAL A 220 5.51 -9.52 10.13
C VAL A 220 5.04 -8.34 9.31
N LEU A 221 5.61 -8.15 8.13
CA LEU A 221 5.08 -7.23 7.14
C LEU A 221 4.06 -8.00 6.30
N LEU A 222 2.77 -7.74 6.50
CA LEU A 222 1.68 -8.41 5.79
C LEU A 222 1.00 -7.40 4.87
N LEU A 223 1.07 -7.62 3.57
CA LEU A 223 0.58 -6.69 2.56
C LEU A 223 -0.46 -7.37 1.68
N TYR A 224 -1.61 -6.71 1.52
CA TYR A 224 -2.66 -7.10 0.60
C TYR A 224 -2.68 -6.17 -0.60
N ASP A 225 -2.77 -6.72 -1.80
CA ASP A 225 -3.04 -5.90 -2.98
C ASP A 225 -4.52 -5.53 -3.00
N ALA A 226 -4.88 -4.51 -2.23
CA ALA A 226 -6.23 -3.97 -2.11
C ALA A 226 -6.15 -2.44 -2.06
N ASN A 227 -7.28 -1.74 -2.18
CA ASN A 227 -7.32 -0.30 -1.94
C ASN A 227 -7.06 -0.05 -0.45
N ASN A 228 -8.05 -0.17 0.43
CA ASN A 228 -7.87 -0.01 1.87
C ASN A 228 -8.40 -1.25 2.60
N MET A 229 -8.48 -1.21 3.93
CA MET A 229 -9.01 -2.30 4.75
C MET A 229 -9.95 -1.72 5.81
N ILE A 230 -11.02 -2.46 6.11
CA ILE A 230 -11.89 -2.11 7.24
C ILE A 230 -11.19 -2.43 8.58
N PRO A 231 -11.40 -1.63 9.63
CA PRO A 231 -10.76 -1.83 10.94
C PRO A 231 -10.96 -3.24 11.52
N GLU A 232 -12.15 -3.80 11.38
CA GLU A 232 -12.52 -5.11 11.91
C GLU A 232 -11.66 -6.24 11.32
N LEU A 233 -11.42 -6.18 10.01
CA LEU A 233 -10.57 -7.15 9.33
C LEU A 233 -9.09 -6.96 9.72
N ARG A 234 -8.61 -5.70 9.81
CA ARG A 234 -7.24 -5.40 10.25
C ARG A 234 -6.95 -6.03 11.61
N GLU A 235 -7.80 -5.79 12.59
CA GLU A 235 -7.62 -6.33 13.94
C GLU A 235 -7.70 -7.86 13.97
N THR A 236 -8.63 -8.42 13.21
CA THR A 236 -8.78 -9.88 13.09
C THR A 236 -7.51 -10.51 12.52
N LEU A 237 -6.89 -9.87 11.52
CA LEU A 237 -5.63 -10.31 10.93
C LEU A 237 -4.45 -10.18 11.88
N GLU A 238 -4.33 -9.06 12.59
CA GLU A 238 -3.27 -8.87 13.59
C GLU A 238 -3.33 -9.95 14.67
N ARG A 239 -4.52 -10.19 15.24
CA ARG A 239 -4.74 -11.25 16.25
C ARG A 239 -4.47 -12.64 15.68
N TYR A 240 -4.96 -12.91 14.47
CA TYR A 240 -4.76 -14.20 13.79
C TYR A 240 -3.27 -14.50 13.58
N VAL A 241 -2.51 -13.55 13.01
CA VAL A 241 -1.08 -13.72 12.73
C VAL A 241 -0.29 -13.91 14.01
N GLN A 242 -0.59 -13.13 15.06
CA GLN A 242 0.06 -13.29 16.36
C GLN A 242 -0.16 -14.68 16.93
N ARG A 243 -1.42 -15.15 16.97
CA ARG A 243 -1.76 -16.49 17.47
C ARG A 243 -1.08 -17.57 16.63
N TYR A 244 -1.20 -17.47 15.31
CA TYR A 244 -0.67 -18.45 14.37
C TYR A 244 0.84 -18.64 14.53
N LEU A 245 1.60 -17.55 14.61
CA LEU A 245 3.06 -17.59 14.74
C LEU A 245 3.53 -17.97 16.15
N LYS A 246 2.74 -17.70 17.19
CA LYS A 246 2.98 -18.24 18.54
C LYS A 246 2.85 -19.76 18.57
N GLU A 247 1.77 -20.29 18.01
CA GLU A 247 1.45 -21.72 18.02
C GLU A 247 2.32 -22.53 17.05
N ASN A 248 2.55 -22.02 15.83
CA ASN A 248 3.18 -22.78 14.75
C ASN A 248 4.62 -22.34 14.45
N GLY A 249 4.99 -21.12 14.84
CA GLY A 249 6.33 -20.56 14.63
C GLY A 249 7.22 -20.55 15.88
N GLY A 250 6.66 -20.83 17.06
CA GLY A 250 7.39 -20.83 18.33
C GLY A 250 7.80 -19.44 18.84
N TYR A 251 7.21 -18.37 18.31
CA TYR A 251 7.57 -17.01 18.68
C TYR A 251 6.82 -16.54 19.93
N ARG A 252 7.52 -15.96 20.91
CA ARG A 252 6.86 -15.36 22.09
C ARG A 252 6.27 -14.00 21.79
N ASN A 253 7.02 -13.16 21.07
CA ASN A 253 6.63 -11.81 20.69
C ASN A 253 6.46 -11.72 19.17
N VAL A 254 5.32 -11.19 18.73
CA VAL A 254 4.98 -11.02 17.32
C VAL A 254 4.40 -9.64 17.10
N ILE A 255 4.99 -8.88 16.18
CA ILE A 255 4.51 -7.57 15.74
C ILE A 255 3.98 -7.70 14.31
N PRO A 256 2.66 -7.81 14.11
CA PRO A 256 2.07 -7.71 12.79
C PRO A 256 1.96 -6.25 12.34
N LEU A 257 2.46 -5.94 11.15
CA LEU A 257 2.24 -4.70 10.41
C LEU A 257 1.41 -5.06 9.17
N VAL A 258 0.10 -4.91 9.30
CA VAL A 258 -0.87 -5.22 8.26
C VAL A 258 -1.08 -3.99 7.40
N GLY A 259 -0.94 -4.08 6.09
CA GLY A 259 -1.17 -2.97 5.19
C GLY A 259 -1.79 -3.37 3.86
N THR A 260 -2.15 -2.37 3.07
CA THR A 260 -2.62 -2.53 1.70
C THR A 260 -1.72 -1.76 0.72
N THR A 261 -1.87 -2.02 -0.57
CA THR A 261 -1.09 -1.35 -1.63
C THR A 261 -1.72 -0.05 -2.10
N ASP A 262 -2.92 0.27 -1.63
CA ASP A 262 -3.79 1.30 -2.20
C ASP A 262 -4.11 1.07 -3.70
N THR A 263 -4.21 -0.19 -4.14
CA THR A 263 -4.51 -0.45 -5.56
C THR A 263 -5.93 0.00 -5.92
N HIS A 264 -6.04 0.85 -6.92
CA HIS A 264 -7.31 1.26 -7.52
C HIS A 264 -7.81 0.29 -8.60
N THR A 265 -7.17 -0.87 -8.76
CA THR A 265 -7.66 -1.91 -9.69
C THR A 265 -8.91 -2.64 -9.19
N VAL A 266 -9.19 -2.54 -7.89
CA VAL A 266 -10.35 -3.14 -7.21
C VAL A 266 -11.48 -2.15 -6.97
N THR A 267 -11.30 -0.87 -7.33
CA THR A 267 -12.31 0.17 -7.14
C THR A 267 -13.21 0.34 -8.38
N ALA A 268 -14.38 0.95 -8.18
CA ALA A 268 -15.37 1.26 -9.23
C ALA A 268 -15.84 0.04 -10.05
N ILE A 269 -16.04 -1.14 -9.44
CA ILE A 269 -16.46 -2.36 -10.14
C ILE A 269 -18.01 -2.46 -10.30
N GLY A 270 -18.79 -1.61 -9.62
CA GLY A 270 -20.26 -1.56 -9.72
C GLY A 270 -20.85 -0.14 -9.74
N GLN A 271 -22.13 -0.02 -10.09
CA GLN A 271 -22.86 1.25 -10.02
C GLN A 271 -23.02 1.68 -8.55
N GLY A 272 -22.61 2.91 -8.23
CA GLY A 272 -22.94 3.56 -6.95
C GLY A 272 -21.95 3.38 -5.81
N VAL A 273 -20.91 2.54 -5.94
CA VAL A 273 -19.87 2.39 -4.90
C VAL A 273 -18.51 2.82 -5.45
N THR A 274 -18.04 3.96 -4.98
CA THR A 274 -16.76 4.58 -5.37
C THR A 274 -15.57 3.98 -4.63
N TYR A 275 -15.78 3.32 -3.49
CA TYR A 275 -14.73 2.86 -2.57
C TYR A 275 -15.05 1.47 -1.99
N HIS A 276 -14.15 0.49 -2.19
CA HIS A 276 -14.33 -0.90 -1.74
C HIS A 276 -13.11 -1.38 -0.95
N PRO A 277 -13.06 -1.13 0.37
CA PRO A 277 -11.99 -1.65 1.21
C PRO A 277 -12.13 -3.17 1.37
N LEU A 278 -10.99 -3.84 1.54
CA LEU A 278 -10.93 -5.26 1.83
C LEU A 278 -11.64 -5.54 3.15
N GLY A 279 -12.50 -6.55 3.15
CA GLY A 279 -13.32 -6.98 4.30
C GLY A 279 -14.79 -6.59 4.21
N ASN A 280 -15.18 -5.67 3.30
CA ASN A 280 -16.59 -5.30 3.12
C ASN A 280 -17.41 -6.37 2.36
N ALA A 281 -16.86 -6.89 1.26
CA ALA A 281 -17.57 -7.82 0.38
C ALA A 281 -17.03 -9.26 0.45
N VAL A 282 -15.79 -9.43 0.89
CA VAL A 282 -15.13 -10.73 0.98
C VAL A 282 -15.46 -11.41 2.29
N ASP A 283 -15.65 -12.73 2.23
CA ASP A 283 -15.66 -13.58 3.43
C ASP A 283 -14.27 -13.55 4.10
N HIS A 284 -14.22 -13.15 5.37
CA HIS A 284 -12.99 -13.01 6.14
C HIS A 284 -12.24 -14.34 6.23
N GLU A 285 -12.92 -15.49 6.22
CA GLU A 285 -12.27 -16.80 6.21
C GLU A 285 -11.44 -17.03 4.93
N LYS A 286 -11.87 -16.52 3.78
CA LYS A 286 -11.04 -16.59 2.56
C LYS A 286 -9.75 -15.78 2.72
N VAL A 287 -9.83 -14.62 3.36
CA VAL A 287 -8.67 -13.76 3.64
C VAL A 287 -7.72 -14.47 4.60
N LEU A 288 -8.23 -15.01 5.71
CA LEU A 288 -7.44 -15.77 6.68
C LEU A 288 -6.76 -16.98 6.04
N ASN A 289 -7.47 -17.71 5.18
CA ASN A 289 -6.90 -18.85 4.47
C ASN A 289 -5.78 -18.46 3.49
N ALA A 290 -5.96 -17.37 2.73
CA ALA A 290 -4.90 -16.84 1.87
C ALA A 290 -3.65 -16.44 2.69
N THR A 291 -3.88 -15.79 3.83
CA THR A 291 -2.83 -15.38 4.77
C THR A 291 -2.11 -16.58 5.38
N LYS A 292 -2.83 -17.61 5.82
CA LYS A 292 -2.24 -18.87 6.30
C LYS A 292 -1.33 -19.50 5.27
N ARG A 293 -1.79 -19.62 4.01
CA ARG A 293 -0.97 -20.16 2.90
C ARG A 293 0.29 -19.34 2.70
N CYS A 294 0.18 -18.02 2.76
CA CYS A 294 1.33 -17.12 2.59
C CYS A 294 2.32 -17.21 3.77
N LEU A 295 1.82 -17.25 5.01
CA LEU A 295 2.63 -17.43 6.22
C LEU A 295 3.41 -18.75 6.17
N ASN A 296 2.77 -19.87 5.82
CA ASN A 296 3.44 -21.17 5.71
C ASN A 296 4.60 -21.16 4.72
N LYS A 297 4.40 -20.55 3.55
CA LYS A 297 5.45 -20.36 2.55
C LYS A 297 6.57 -19.44 3.05
N ALA A 298 6.25 -18.41 3.82
CA ALA A 298 7.26 -17.51 4.37
C ALA A 298 8.09 -18.21 5.45
N ILE A 299 7.45 -19.00 6.33
CA ILE A 299 8.10 -19.81 7.37
C ILE A 299 9.06 -20.82 6.73
N SER A 300 8.62 -21.55 5.70
CA SER A 300 9.48 -22.52 5.01
C SER A 300 10.68 -21.86 4.31
N ASN A 301 10.60 -20.56 4.01
CA ASN A 301 11.67 -19.79 3.38
C ASN A 301 12.52 -18.97 4.38
N LEU A 302 12.36 -19.18 5.69
CA LEU A 302 13.19 -18.52 6.70
C LEU A 302 14.66 -18.93 6.55
N GLY A 303 15.55 -17.94 6.70
CA GLY A 303 16.98 -18.20 6.70
C GLY A 303 17.77 -16.94 7.01
N LYS A 304 18.98 -17.11 7.55
CA LYS A 304 19.87 -15.99 7.90
C LYS A 304 20.04 -15.08 6.69
N SER A 305 19.85 -13.79 6.91
CA SER A 305 19.80 -12.80 5.84
C SER A 305 20.56 -11.54 6.21
N LYS A 306 21.08 -10.88 5.18
CA LYS A 306 21.62 -9.53 5.22
C LYS A 306 20.58 -8.59 4.57
N TYR A 307 20.70 -7.29 4.83
CA TYR A 307 19.81 -6.30 4.26
C TYR A 307 20.57 -5.13 3.64
N ALA A 308 19.96 -4.45 2.69
CA ALA A 308 20.42 -3.18 2.15
C ALA A 308 19.27 -2.18 2.16
N VAL A 309 19.55 -0.92 2.44
CA VAL A 309 18.56 0.16 2.35
C VAL A 309 19.06 1.23 1.41
N ASN A 310 18.16 1.83 0.67
CA ASN A 310 18.51 2.97 -0.17
C ASN A 310 17.27 3.78 -0.50
N ARG A 311 17.50 5.00 -0.97
CA ARG A 311 16.49 5.86 -1.57
C ARG A 311 17.01 6.39 -2.89
N ILE A 312 16.16 6.32 -3.90
CA ILE A 312 16.41 6.97 -5.18
C ILE A 312 15.40 8.07 -5.45
N TYR A 313 15.88 9.09 -6.13
CA TYR A 313 15.08 10.18 -6.65
C TYR A 313 14.93 9.99 -8.16
N THR A 314 13.70 10.12 -8.64
CA THR A 314 13.38 10.08 -10.06
C THR A 314 12.35 11.15 -10.35
N TYR A 315 12.41 11.71 -11.56
CA TYR A 315 11.46 12.73 -11.99
C TYR A 315 10.24 12.04 -12.61
N VAL A 316 9.10 12.25 -11.97
CA VAL A 316 7.78 11.80 -12.42
C VAL A 316 6.86 13.02 -12.49
N LYS A 317 6.15 13.18 -13.60
CA LYS A 317 5.07 14.15 -13.68
C LYS A 317 3.86 13.64 -12.90
N VAL A 318 3.25 14.51 -12.10
CA VAL A 318 2.03 14.23 -11.31
C VAL A 318 0.93 15.23 -11.65
N LEU A 319 -0.31 14.94 -11.27
CA LEU A 319 -1.45 15.84 -11.50
C LEU A 319 -1.32 17.16 -10.72
N GLY A 320 -0.81 17.12 -9.49
CA GLY A 320 -0.74 18.28 -8.61
C GLY A 320 -2.13 18.86 -8.31
N GLU A 321 -2.23 20.18 -8.24
CA GLU A 321 -3.51 20.88 -7.97
C GLU A 321 -4.57 20.66 -9.07
N ASN A 322 -4.14 20.27 -10.28
CA ASN A 322 -5.05 19.99 -11.39
C ASN A 322 -5.96 18.77 -11.13
N TYR A 323 -5.64 17.94 -10.13
CA TYR A 323 -6.52 16.86 -9.68
C TYR A 323 -7.93 17.37 -9.35
N ASN A 324 -8.04 18.52 -8.67
CA ASN A 324 -9.34 19.10 -8.30
C ASN A 324 -10.16 19.52 -9.54
N ILE A 325 -9.49 20.06 -10.56
CA ILE A 325 -10.11 20.41 -11.84
C ILE A 325 -10.64 19.14 -12.51
N LEU A 326 -9.82 18.09 -12.60
CA LEU A 326 -10.20 16.83 -13.22
C LEU A 326 -11.40 16.18 -12.50
N LYS A 327 -11.37 16.14 -11.16
CA LYS A 327 -12.47 15.64 -10.32
C LYS A 327 -13.77 16.39 -10.62
N ASN A 328 -13.71 17.72 -10.64
CA ASN A 328 -14.89 18.55 -10.89
C ASN A 328 -15.42 18.36 -12.31
N VAL A 329 -14.56 18.35 -13.33
CA VAL A 329 -14.97 18.15 -14.73
C VAL A 329 -15.65 16.79 -14.92
N VAL A 330 -15.14 15.72 -14.30
CA VAL A 330 -15.77 14.39 -14.39
C VAL A 330 -17.13 14.38 -13.70
N VAL A 331 -17.24 14.92 -12.49
CA VAL A 331 -18.51 14.99 -11.74
C VAL A 331 -19.55 15.83 -12.49
N HIS A 332 -19.17 17.01 -12.96
CA HIS A 332 -20.03 17.88 -13.74
C HIS A 332 -20.41 17.25 -15.08
N GLY A 333 -19.48 16.60 -15.77
CA GLY A 333 -19.74 15.88 -17.03
C GLY A 333 -20.77 14.77 -16.86
N VAL A 334 -20.64 13.94 -15.82
CA VAL A 334 -21.61 12.87 -15.51
C VAL A 334 -22.97 13.46 -15.12
N SER A 335 -22.99 14.53 -14.32
CA SER A 335 -24.22 15.21 -13.93
C SER A 335 -24.94 15.80 -15.14
N SER A 336 -24.22 16.54 -16.00
CA SER A 336 -24.73 17.11 -17.24
C SER A 336 -25.26 16.03 -18.19
N TYR A 337 -24.54 14.91 -18.33
CA TYR A 337 -25.00 13.78 -19.13
C TYR A 337 -26.29 13.17 -18.56
N LYS A 338 -26.38 12.94 -17.26
CA LYS A 338 -27.62 12.44 -16.62
C LYS A 338 -28.79 13.38 -16.85
N SER A 339 -28.58 14.69 -16.70
CA SER A 339 -29.59 15.70 -16.95
C SER A 339 -30.02 15.70 -18.42
N PHE A 340 -29.08 15.69 -19.36
CA PHE A 340 -29.36 15.58 -20.80
C PHE A 340 -30.19 14.35 -21.14
N MET A 341 -29.83 13.18 -20.61
CA MET A 341 -30.57 11.93 -20.83
C MET A 341 -31.99 11.96 -20.26
N LYS A 342 -32.22 12.63 -19.12
CA LYS A 342 -33.57 12.82 -18.55
C LYS A 342 -34.51 13.57 -19.48
N PHE A 343 -34.01 14.49 -20.32
CA PHE A 343 -34.83 15.26 -21.24
C PHE A 343 -34.92 14.61 -22.63
N ILE A 344 -33.81 14.08 -23.14
CA ILE A 344 -33.78 13.50 -24.49
C ILE A 344 -34.54 12.20 -24.61
N VAL A 345 -34.43 11.30 -23.63
CA VAL A 345 -35.10 9.99 -23.73
C VAL A 345 -36.63 10.15 -23.81
N PRO A 346 -37.30 10.93 -22.94
CA PRO A 346 -38.73 11.20 -23.07
C PRO A 346 -39.09 11.93 -24.36
N THR A 347 -38.28 12.90 -24.79
CA THR A 347 -38.56 13.68 -26.00
C THR A 347 -38.51 12.81 -27.25
N VAL A 348 -37.48 11.95 -27.37
CA VAL A 348 -37.37 11.01 -28.48
C VAL A 348 -38.50 9.99 -28.45
N LEU A 349 -38.86 9.46 -27.28
CA LEU A 349 -40.00 8.53 -27.15
C LEU A 349 -41.33 9.21 -27.55
N PHE A 350 -41.55 10.45 -27.11
CA PHE A 350 -42.74 11.24 -27.43
C PHE A 350 -42.84 11.53 -28.93
N LEU A 351 -41.74 11.96 -29.57
CA LEU A 351 -41.70 12.22 -31.01
C LEU A 351 -41.95 10.94 -31.83
N ASN A 352 -41.42 9.80 -31.40
CA ASN A 352 -41.70 8.52 -32.05
C ASN A 352 -43.16 8.11 -31.91
N LEU A 353 -43.79 8.32 -30.74
CA LEU A 353 -45.21 8.06 -30.53
C LEU A 353 -46.10 8.94 -31.42
N LEU A 354 -45.74 10.22 -31.58
CA LEU A 354 -46.41 11.15 -32.51
C LEU A 354 -46.27 10.71 -33.98
N LEU A 355 -45.08 10.28 -34.39
CA LEU A 355 -44.84 9.77 -35.74
C LEU A 355 -45.69 8.52 -36.01
N LEU A 356 -45.71 7.57 -35.06
CA LEU A 356 -46.52 6.36 -35.17
C LEU A 356 -48.01 6.68 -35.27
N SER A 357 -48.52 7.64 -34.48
CA SER A 357 -49.93 8.01 -34.53
C SER A 357 -50.34 8.64 -35.88
N MET A 358 -49.42 9.35 -36.55
CA MET A 358 -49.65 9.94 -37.87
C MET A 358 -49.72 8.91 -39.02
N PHE A 359 -49.12 7.73 -38.86
CA PHE A 359 -49.16 6.64 -39.88
C PHE A 359 -50.26 5.60 -39.62
N SER A 360 -50.95 5.69 -38.48
CA SER A 360 -52.09 4.83 -38.11
C SER A 360 -53.46 5.49 -38.31
N LEU A 361 -53.49 6.67 -38.92
CA LEU A 361 -54.66 7.37 -39.48
C LEU A 361 -54.60 7.26 -41.01
#